data_AF-A0A453F1S1-F1
#
_entry.id   AF-A0A453F1S1-F1
#
_cell.length_a   1.000
_cell.length_b   1.000
_cell.length_c   1.000
_cell.angle_alpha   90.00
_cell.angle_beta   90.00
_cell.angle_gamma   90.00
#
_symmetry.space_group_name_H-M   'P 1'
#
loop_
_entity.id
_entity.type
_entity.pdbx_description
1 polymer ?
#
loop_
_entity_poly.entity_id
_entity_poly.type
_entity_poly.pdbx_seq_one_letter_code
_entity_poly.pdbx_strand_id
1 'polypeptide(L)'
;LFFASTTMMLGDGRTTLFWDDRWISGQSVREIAPLLYQCIPKQRRKTRTMADGLNGNTWARDIQGTIGIHEIGLYLMLWQAIQHFTLTEEPDRLLWRWTASATYSAQSCYAATFQGSTRCHSWKLIWKSWAPPRVKFFHWLAYQDRCWTASTLASRGLQHHPRCLLCDQDPETIQHLLLACPFAKQIWHLILDWTHIPAQTPANDTILMDWWLRAKAQTPPTLHKALQSITLLA
;
A
#
# COMPACT_ATOMS: atom_id res chain seq x y z
N LEU A 1 1.84 3.80 -10.10
CA LEU A 1 1.93 4.86 -9.06
C LEU A 1 2.46 6.17 -9.64
N PHE A 2 3.64 6.18 -10.28
CA PHE A 2 4.24 7.39 -10.87
C PHE A 2 3.36 8.08 -11.93
N PHE A 3 2.97 7.37 -13.01
CA PHE A 3 2.08 7.91 -14.06
C PHE A 3 0.76 8.46 -13.49
N ALA A 4 0.15 7.66 -12.63
CA ALA A 4 -1.05 8.03 -11.89
C ALA A 4 -0.77 9.05 -10.77
N SER A 5 0.43 9.65 -10.68
CA SER A 5 0.81 10.69 -9.71
C SER A 5 1.31 11.98 -10.38
N THR A 6 1.58 11.92 -11.68
CA THR A 6 2.10 13.03 -12.48
C THR A 6 1.06 13.58 -13.44
N THR A 7 1.16 14.86 -13.76
CA THR A 7 0.38 15.53 -14.81
C THR A 7 1.30 16.47 -15.58
N MET A 8 1.06 16.65 -16.88
CA MET A 8 1.88 17.54 -17.70
C MET A 8 1.21 18.91 -17.80
N MET A 9 1.97 19.96 -17.47
CA MET A 9 1.62 21.35 -17.79
C MET A 9 2.21 21.66 -19.15
N LEU A 10 1.34 22.01 -20.09
CA LEU A 10 1.71 22.31 -21.47
C LEU A 10 2.44 23.64 -21.55
N GLY A 11 3.59 23.61 -22.22
CA GLY A 11 4.33 24.78 -22.67
C GLY A 11 4.52 24.71 -24.19
N ASP A 12 5.73 24.37 -24.64
CA ASP A 12 6.12 24.23 -26.04
C ASP A 12 5.59 22.95 -26.71
N GLY A 13 5.09 21.99 -25.92
CA GLY A 13 4.49 20.75 -26.37
C GLY A 13 5.48 19.75 -26.97
N ARG A 14 6.79 19.96 -26.84
CA ARG A 14 7.81 19.11 -27.49
C ARG A 14 8.14 17.86 -26.70
N THR A 15 7.91 17.87 -25.38
CA THR A 15 8.22 16.72 -24.52
C THR A 15 6.97 15.93 -24.14
N THR A 16 5.82 16.59 -24.10
CA THR A 16 4.54 15.99 -23.76
C THR A 16 4.03 15.12 -24.90
N LEU A 17 3.75 13.85 -24.62
CA LEU A 17 3.13 12.92 -25.55
C LEU A 17 1.62 13.13 -25.59
N PHE A 18 1.09 13.36 -26.79
CA PHE A 18 -0.31 13.71 -26.98
C PHE A 18 -1.28 12.61 -26.48
N TRP A 19 -0.97 11.34 -26.75
CA TRP A 19 -1.90 10.23 -26.49
C TRP A 19 -1.78 9.63 -25.08
N ASP A 20 -0.56 9.58 -24.54
CA ASP A 20 -0.26 8.85 -23.31
C ASP A 20 -0.17 9.77 -22.08
N ASP A 21 0.32 11.01 -22.20
CA ASP A 21 0.53 11.87 -21.04
C ASP A 21 -0.76 12.54 -20.53
N ARG A 22 -0.76 12.90 -19.25
CA ARG A 22 -1.95 13.45 -18.55
C ARG A 22 -1.95 14.97 -18.59
N TRP A 23 -2.35 15.55 -19.72
CA TRP A 23 -2.37 17.00 -19.96
C TRP A 23 -3.78 17.62 -20.03
N ILE A 24 -4.85 16.82 -20.11
CA ILE A 24 -6.25 17.31 -20.14
C ILE A 24 -6.85 17.23 -18.74
N SER A 25 -6.88 18.34 -17.98
CA SER A 25 -7.44 18.39 -16.62
C SER A 25 -6.93 17.26 -15.71
N GLY A 26 -5.67 16.88 -15.88
CA GLY A 26 -5.03 15.80 -15.13
C GLY A 26 -5.37 14.39 -15.58
N GLN A 27 -5.95 14.20 -16.77
CA GLN A 27 -6.21 12.93 -17.43
C GLN A 27 -5.48 12.87 -18.79
N SER A 28 -5.25 11.66 -19.30
CA SER A 28 -4.72 11.45 -20.65
C SER A 28 -5.83 11.12 -21.64
N VAL A 29 -5.53 11.25 -22.94
CA VAL A 29 -6.48 10.88 -23.99
C VAL A 29 -6.87 9.40 -23.90
N ARG A 30 -5.94 8.52 -23.48
CA ARG A 30 -6.23 7.12 -23.19
C ARG A 30 -7.29 6.92 -22.09
N GLU A 31 -7.31 7.79 -21.08
CA GLU A 31 -8.28 7.74 -19.97
C GLU A 31 -9.65 8.30 -20.40
N ILE A 32 -9.66 9.37 -21.20
CA ILE A 32 -10.87 10.06 -21.64
C ILE A 32 -11.56 9.30 -22.79
N ALA A 33 -10.78 8.82 -23.76
CA ALA A 33 -11.26 8.23 -24.99
C ALA A 33 -10.61 6.86 -25.27
N PRO A 34 -10.87 5.83 -24.42
CA PRO A 34 -10.20 4.55 -24.52
C PRO A 34 -10.50 3.78 -25.81
N LEU A 35 -11.71 3.91 -26.37
CA LEU A 35 -12.08 3.27 -27.64
C LEU A 35 -11.36 3.92 -28.81
N LEU A 36 -11.34 5.25 -28.87
CA LEU A 36 -10.59 6.00 -29.88
C LEU A 36 -9.09 5.70 -29.82
N TYR A 37 -8.55 5.57 -28.60
CA TYR A 37 -7.14 5.23 -28.39
C TYR A 37 -6.76 3.87 -28.99
N GLN A 38 -7.69 2.91 -29.06
CA GLN A 38 -7.43 1.60 -29.66
C GLN A 38 -7.22 1.67 -31.18
N CYS A 39 -7.87 2.63 -31.86
CA CYS A 39 -7.74 2.87 -33.30
C CYS A 39 -6.39 3.47 -33.72
N ILE A 40 -5.52 3.82 -32.76
CA ILE A 40 -4.26 4.52 -33.03
C ILE A 40 -3.12 3.52 -33.06
N PRO A 41 -2.20 3.54 -34.04
CA PRO A 41 -1.04 2.65 -34.04
C PRO A 41 -0.14 2.84 -32.82
N LYS A 42 0.37 1.74 -32.24
CA LYS A 42 1.26 1.79 -31.07
C LYS A 42 2.48 2.70 -31.26
N GLN A 43 3.01 2.77 -32.47
CA GLN A 43 4.14 3.64 -32.79
C GLN A 43 3.77 5.12 -32.66
N ARG A 44 2.61 5.54 -33.20
CA ARG A 44 2.13 6.93 -33.12
C ARG A 44 1.89 7.37 -31.67
N ARG A 45 1.36 6.48 -30.83
CA ARG A 45 1.12 6.74 -29.40
C ARG A 45 2.41 7.17 -28.68
N LYS A 46 3.55 6.56 -29.02
CA LYS A 46 4.85 6.79 -28.38
C LYS A 46 5.66 7.94 -28.97
N THR A 47 5.40 8.34 -30.21
CA THR A 47 6.20 9.35 -30.91
C THR A 47 5.47 10.68 -31.07
N ARG A 48 4.15 10.71 -30.94
CA ARG A 48 3.37 11.93 -31.20
C ARG A 48 3.49 12.90 -30.02
N THR A 49 4.23 13.97 -30.23
CA THR A 49 4.30 15.11 -29.31
C THR A 49 3.05 15.99 -29.45
N MET A 50 2.79 16.82 -28.45
CA MET A 50 1.72 17.82 -28.49
C MET A 50 1.96 18.86 -29.59
N ALA A 51 3.21 19.33 -29.74
CA ALA A 51 3.59 20.28 -30.78
C ALA A 51 3.30 19.73 -32.18
N ASP A 52 3.72 18.50 -32.46
CA ASP A 52 3.49 17.87 -33.75
C ASP A 52 1.99 17.61 -33.96
N GLY A 53 1.30 17.10 -32.93
CA GLY A 53 -0.11 16.75 -32.97
C GLY A 53 -1.00 17.93 -33.32
N LEU A 54 -0.78 19.07 -32.66
CA LEU A 54 -1.54 20.31 -32.89
C LEU A 54 -1.20 20.96 -34.23
N ASN A 55 0.05 20.83 -34.69
CA ASN A 55 0.45 21.35 -35.98
C ASN A 55 -0.40 20.70 -37.09
N GLY A 56 -1.23 21.51 -37.76
CA GLY A 56 -2.11 21.07 -38.84
C GLY A 56 -3.12 19.98 -38.45
N ASN A 57 -3.49 19.86 -37.17
CA ASN A 57 -4.38 18.81 -36.64
C ASN A 57 -3.92 17.39 -37.04
N THR A 58 -2.61 17.16 -37.09
CA THR A 58 -2.05 15.87 -37.51
C THR A 58 -2.39 14.75 -36.54
N TRP A 59 -2.79 15.05 -35.30
CA TRP A 59 -3.30 14.07 -34.35
C TRP A 59 -4.53 13.32 -34.90
N ALA A 60 -5.41 14.00 -35.63
CA ALA A 60 -6.60 13.38 -36.21
C ALA A 60 -6.23 12.32 -37.28
N ARG A 61 -5.09 12.50 -37.96
CA ARG A 61 -4.57 11.56 -38.97
C ARG A 61 -3.97 10.28 -38.36
N ASP A 62 -3.75 10.27 -37.04
CA ASP A 62 -3.25 9.08 -36.34
C ASP A 62 -4.34 8.02 -36.11
N ILE A 63 -5.61 8.42 -36.20
CA ILE A 63 -6.76 7.54 -36.03
C ILE A 63 -6.87 6.69 -37.30
N GLN A 64 -6.75 5.37 -37.15
CA GLN A 64 -6.81 4.42 -38.24
C GLN A 64 -7.94 3.40 -38.04
N GLY A 65 -8.47 2.88 -39.15
CA GLY A 65 -9.51 1.86 -39.15
C GLY A 65 -10.92 2.43 -39.29
N THR A 66 -11.92 1.56 -39.14
CA THR A 66 -13.33 1.90 -39.21
C THR A 66 -13.78 2.51 -37.89
N ILE A 67 -14.14 3.79 -37.93
CA ILE A 67 -14.58 4.56 -36.75
C ILE A 67 -16.09 4.36 -36.60
N GLY A 68 -16.51 3.76 -35.49
CA GLY A 68 -17.93 3.63 -35.14
C GLY A 68 -18.50 4.92 -34.55
N ILE A 69 -19.80 4.91 -34.26
CA ILE A 69 -20.52 6.10 -33.77
C ILE A 69 -20.02 6.57 -32.39
N HIS A 70 -19.57 5.63 -31.55
CA HIS A 70 -19.03 5.94 -30.22
C HIS A 70 -17.67 6.63 -30.33
N GLU A 71 -16.81 6.16 -31.25
CA GLU A 71 -15.49 6.74 -31.51
C GLU A 71 -15.61 8.14 -32.11
N ILE A 72 -16.62 8.40 -32.95
CA ILE A 72 -16.93 9.76 -33.45
C ILE A 72 -17.28 10.69 -32.29
N GLY A 73 -18.12 10.24 -31.35
CA GLY A 73 -18.46 11.03 -30.16
C GLY A 73 -17.23 11.37 -29.31
N LEU A 74 -16.34 10.40 -29.10
CA LEU A 74 -15.08 10.62 -28.38
C LEU A 74 -14.12 11.54 -29.14
N TYR A 75 -14.07 11.45 -30.46
CA TYR A 75 -13.29 12.35 -31.30
C TYR A 75 -13.76 13.80 -31.16
N LEU A 76 -15.07 14.05 -31.20
CA LEU A 76 -15.64 15.39 -31.05
C LEU A 76 -15.33 15.98 -29.67
N MET A 77 -15.47 15.16 -28.61
CA MET A 77 -15.10 15.57 -27.25
C MET A 77 -13.62 15.97 -27.16
N LEU A 78 -12.72 15.15 -27.73
CA LEU A 78 -11.29 15.43 -27.72
C LEU A 78 -10.96 16.69 -28.54
N TRP A 79 -11.58 16.85 -29.71
CA TRP A 79 -11.40 18.04 -30.55
C TRP A 79 -11.83 19.31 -29.82
N GLN A 80 -12.97 19.28 -29.14
CA GLN A 80 -13.48 20.41 -28.37
C GLN A 80 -12.55 20.74 -27.18
N ALA A 81 -12.02 19.73 -26.49
CA ALA A 81 -11.04 19.94 -25.42
C ALA A 81 -9.74 20.60 -25.95
N ILE A 82 -9.27 20.19 -27.14
CA ILE A 82 -8.04 20.69 -27.76
C ILE A 82 -8.13 22.15 -28.16
N GLN A 83 -9.31 22.62 -28.59
CA GLN A 83 -9.49 24.01 -29.05
C GLN A 83 -9.13 25.06 -28.00
N HIS A 84 -9.15 24.68 -26.72
CA HIS A 84 -8.83 25.58 -25.61
C HIS A 84 -7.34 25.64 -25.26
N PHE A 85 -6.48 24.86 -25.94
CA PHE A 85 -5.05 24.83 -25.65
C PHE A 85 -4.25 25.63 -26.68
N THR A 86 -3.44 26.55 -26.17
CA THR A 86 -2.43 27.29 -26.94
C THR A 86 -1.05 26.98 -26.41
N LEU A 87 -0.14 26.56 -27.30
CA LEU A 87 1.26 26.33 -26.93
C LEU A 87 1.97 27.66 -26.68
N THR A 88 2.89 27.66 -25.72
CA THR A 88 3.72 28.82 -25.35
C THR A 88 5.19 28.54 -25.68
N GLU A 89 6.06 29.55 -25.61
CA GLU A 89 7.51 29.35 -25.82
C GLU A 89 8.23 28.75 -24.59
N GLU A 90 7.56 28.66 -23.44
CA GLU A 90 8.12 28.02 -22.25
C GLU A 90 8.18 26.50 -22.40
N PRO A 91 9.18 25.82 -21.81
CA PRO A 91 9.25 24.36 -21.84
C PRO A 91 8.10 23.73 -21.04
N ASP A 92 7.61 22.59 -21.53
CA ASP A 92 6.69 21.72 -20.82
C ASP A 92 7.18 21.37 -19.39
N ARG A 93 6.26 21.27 -18.42
CA ARG A 93 6.60 20.94 -17.03
C ARG A 93 5.83 19.72 -16.51
N LEU A 94 6.55 18.78 -15.93
CA LEU A 94 5.96 17.65 -15.20
C LEU A 94 5.57 18.10 -13.78
N LEU A 95 4.28 18.10 -13.48
CA LEU A 95 3.74 18.40 -12.16
C LEU A 95 3.59 17.12 -11.33
N TRP A 96 4.07 17.19 -10.09
CA TRP A 96 3.96 16.12 -9.11
C TRP A 96 2.89 16.44 -8.06
N ARG A 97 1.86 15.59 -7.94
CA ARG A 97 0.69 15.91 -7.09
C ARG A 97 0.95 15.92 -5.58
N TRP A 98 2.04 15.29 -5.12
CA TRP A 98 2.25 15.02 -3.70
C TRP A 98 3.09 16.10 -3.00
N THR A 99 3.44 17.17 -3.71
CA THR A 99 4.16 18.33 -3.16
C THR A 99 3.44 19.62 -3.54
N ALA A 100 3.38 20.59 -2.62
CA ALA A 100 2.78 21.90 -2.88
C ALA A 100 3.55 22.69 -3.96
N SER A 101 4.85 22.45 -4.08
CA SER A 101 5.71 23.01 -5.13
C SER A 101 5.52 22.36 -6.50
N ALA A 102 4.70 21.31 -6.61
CA ALA A 102 4.52 20.48 -7.80
C ALA A 102 5.81 19.87 -8.37
N THR A 103 6.90 19.87 -7.61
CA THR A 103 8.20 19.33 -8.02
C THR A 103 8.36 17.88 -7.57
N TYR A 104 8.89 17.05 -8.46
CA TYR A 104 9.22 15.67 -8.15
C TYR A 104 10.45 15.58 -7.24
N SER A 105 10.40 14.68 -6.25
CA SER A 105 11.57 14.24 -5.51
C SER A 105 11.46 12.74 -5.19
N ALA A 106 12.59 12.04 -5.17
CA ALA A 106 12.60 10.63 -4.80
C ALA A 106 12.00 10.39 -3.39
N GLN A 107 12.23 11.33 -2.47
CA GLN A 107 11.67 11.29 -1.12
C GLN A 107 10.14 11.39 -1.11
N SER A 108 9.55 12.32 -1.88
CA SER A 108 8.09 12.46 -1.95
C SER A 108 7.44 11.30 -2.69
N CYS A 109 8.10 10.74 -3.70
CA CYS A 109 7.69 9.50 -4.36
C CYS A 109 7.62 8.32 -3.39
N TYR A 110 8.68 8.13 -2.60
CA TYR A 110 8.70 7.10 -1.57
C TYR A 110 7.58 7.30 -0.55
N ALA A 111 7.42 8.52 -0.03
CA ALA A 111 6.34 8.84 0.92
C ALA A 111 4.94 8.55 0.35
N ALA A 112 4.71 8.86 -0.93
CA ALA A 112 3.45 8.60 -1.61
C ALA A 112 3.10 7.11 -1.69
N THR A 113 4.09 6.20 -1.71
CA THR A 113 3.81 4.75 -1.68
C THR A 113 3.17 4.28 -0.36
N PHE A 114 3.35 5.05 0.72
CA PHE A 114 2.73 4.77 2.02
C PHE A 114 1.44 5.57 2.24
N GLN A 115 0.97 6.33 1.25
CA GLN A 115 -0.28 7.06 1.36
C GLN A 115 -1.44 6.07 1.50
N GLY A 116 -2.24 6.23 2.56
CA GLY A 116 -3.31 5.29 2.90
C GLY A 116 -2.85 4.06 3.69
N SER A 117 -1.56 3.93 4.01
CA SER A 117 -1.10 2.88 4.93
C SER A 117 -1.60 3.13 6.36
N THR A 118 -2.16 2.11 6.98
CA THR A 118 -2.51 2.16 8.40
C THR A 118 -1.24 2.05 9.22
N ARG A 119 -0.93 3.10 9.99
CA ARG A 119 0.20 3.06 10.91
C ARG A 119 -0.13 2.12 12.08
N CYS A 120 0.40 0.89 12.04
CA CYS A 120 0.33 -0.01 13.17
C CYS A 120 1.22 0.52 14.31
N HIS A 121 0.66 1.07 15.39
CA HIS A 121 1.46 1.59 16.50
C HIS A 121 2.38 0.50 17.12
N SER A 122 1.94 -0.75 17.03
CA SER A 122 2.59 -1.93 17.61
C SER A 122 3.89 -2.35 16.90
N TRP A 123 4.18 -1.83 15.69
CA TRP A 123 5.46 -2.15 15.01
C TRP A 123 6.67 -1.73 15.85
N LYS A 124 6.57 -0.60 16.57
CA LYS A 124 7.67 -0.12 17.41
C LYS A 124 7.99 -1.11 18.54
N LEU A 125 6.98 -1.78 19.10
CA LEU A 125 7.17 -2.74 20.20
C LEU A 125 7.93 -3.98 19.73
N ILE A 126 7.57 -4.50 18.55
CA ILE A 126 8.20 -5.68 17.97
C ILE A 126 9.62 -5.36 17.48
N TRP A 127 9.79 -4.29 16.71
CA TRP A 127 11.06 -4.02 16.02
C TRP A 127 12.12 -3.37 16.91
N LYS A 128 11.74 -2.58 17.93
CA LYS A 128 12.69 -1.93 18.88
C LYS A 128 13.10 -2.81 20.06
N SER A 129 12.54 -4.01 20.21
CA SER A 129 12.96 -4.94 21.26
C SER A 129 14.37 -5.48 21.02
N TRP A 130 14.96 -6.13 22.03
CA TRP A 130 16.25 -6.81 21.93
C TRP A 130 16.14 -8.25 21.43
N ALA A 131 14.96 -8.70 21.01
CA ALA A 131 14.74 -10.06 20.54
C ALA A 131 15.50 -10.35 19.23
N PRO A 132 15.94 -11.60 18.99
CA PRO A 132 16.54 -12.01 17.72
C PRO A 132 15.60 -11.76 16.53
N PRO A 133 16.14 -11.52 15.32
CA PRO A 133 15.32 -11.25 14.14
C PRO A 133 14.26 -12.32 13.87
N ARG A 134 14.58 -13.61 14.05
CA ARG A 134 13.64 -14.73 13.86
C ARG A 134 12.38 -14.58 14.71
N VAL A 135 12.55 -14.16 15.97
CA VAL A 135 11.46 -13.95 16.92
C VAL A 135 10.64 -12.73 16.55
N LYS A 136 11.30 -11.63 16.15
CA LYS A 136 10.62 -10.41 15.66
C LYS A 136 9.76 -10.69 14.43
N PHE A 137 10.27 -11.46 13.48
CA PHE A 137 9.52 -11.87 12.29
C PHE A 137 8.32 -12.75 12.65
N PHE A 138 8.49 -13.71 13.55
CA PHE A 138 7.38 -14.53 14.03
C PHE A 138 6.26 -13.69 14.65
N HIS A 139 6.59 -12.81 15.59
CA HIS A 139 5.60 -11.94 16.25
C HIS A 139 4.95 -10.96 15.27
N TRP A 140 5.69 -10.47 14.26
CA TRP A 140 5.11 -9.66 13.20
C TRP A 140 4.09 -10.43 12.35
N LEU A 141 4.39 -11.69 12.00
CA LEU A 141 3.46 -12.56 11.28
C LEU A 141 2.26 -12.93 12.14
N ALA A 142 2.47 -13.20 13.43
CA ALA A 142 1.42 -13.49 14.40
C ALA A 142 0.46 -12.31 14.56
N TYR A 143 0.97 -11.08 14.62
CA TYR A 143 0.15 -9.88 14.65
C TYR A 143 -0.71 -9.70 13.39
N GLN A 144 -0.22 -10.13 12.23
CA GLN A 144 -0.96 -10.09 10.97
C GLN A 144 -1.89 -11.30 10.76
N ASP A 145 -1.98 -12.22 11.72
CA ASP A 145 -2.69 -13.49 11.61
C ASP A 145 -2.23 -14.33 10.39
N ARG A 146 -0.92 -14.30 10.13
CA ARG A 146 -0.27 -14.98 8.99
C ARG A 146 0.54 -16.21 9.40
N CYS A 147 0.47 -16.62 10.65
CA CYS A 147 1.08 -17.85 11.13
C CYS A 147 0.26 -19.07 10.69
N TRP A 148 0.92 -20.21 10.45
CA TRP A 148 0.24 -21.45 10.12
C TRP A 148 -0.39 -22.05 11.38
N THR A 149 -1.62 -21.62 11.69
CA THR A 149 -2.45 -22.22 12.74
C THR A 149 -3.56 -23.07 12.11
N ALA A 150 -4.20 -23.95 12.88
CA ALA A 150 -5.31 -24.74 12.35
C ALA A 150 -6.42 -23.85 11.75
N SER A 151 -6.70 -22.68 12.36
CA SER A 151 -7.67 -21.72 11.83
C SER A 151 -7.26 -21.13 10.46
N THR A 152 -5.97 -20.83 10.27
CA THR A 152 -5.42 -20.33 8.99
C THR A 152 -5.33 -21.42 7.93
N LEU A 153 -5.10 -22.67 8.33
CA LEU A 153 -5.16 -23.84 7.44
C LEU A 153 -6.61 -24.10 6.98
N ALA A 154 -7.56 -24.02 7.91
CA ALA A 154 -8.99 -24.19 7.64
C ALA A 154 -9.52 -23.16 6.63
N SER A 155 -9.16 -21.87 6.80
CA SER A 155 -9.58 -20.82 5.86
C SER A 155 -9.01 -20.99 4.44
N ARG A 156 -7.95 -21.78 4.29
CA ARG A 156 -7.33 -22.14 3.00
C ARG A 156 -7.76 -23.51 2.47
N GLY A 157 -8.69 -24.18 3.15
CA GLY A 157 -9.19 -25.51 2.75
C GLY A 157 -8.15 -26.64 2.89
N LEU A 158 -7.12 -26.45 3.72
CA LEU A 158 -6.10 -27.46 3.99
C LEU A 158 -6.53 -28.37 5.16
N GLN A 159 -6.00 -29.60 5.18
CA GLN A 159 -6.20 -30.52 6.30
C GLN A 159 -5.62 -29.91 7.58
N HIS A 160 -6.40 -29.97 8.65
CA HIS A 160 -6.04 -29.39 9.94
C HIS A 160 -6.68 -30.18 11.08
N HIS A 161 -6.07 -30.12 12.25
CA HIS A 161 -6.67 -30.67 13.47
C HIS A 161 -7.74 -29.70 14.00
N PRO A 162 -8.92 -30.15 14.44
CA PRO A 162 -10.01 -29.26 14.85
C PRO A 162 -9.72 -28.52 16.17
N ARG A 163 -8.77 -29.00 16.97
CA ARG A 163 -8.41 -28.49 18.29
C ARG A 163 -6.92 -28.21 18.41
N CYS A 164 -6.56 -27.31 19.32
CA CYS A 164 -5.19 -27.00 19.71
C CYS A 164 -4.46 -28.24 20.24
N LEU A 165 -3.31 -28.57 19.67
CA LEU A 165 -2.52 -29.74 20.07
C LEU A 165 -1.89 -29.65 21.47
N LEU A 166 -1.83 -28.44 22.05
CA LEU A 166 -1.26 -28.23 23.38
C LEU A 166 -2.25 -28.46 24.51
N CYS A 167 -3.52 -28.05 24.33
CA CYS A 167 -4.53 -28.12 25.39
C CYS A 167 -5.70 -29.06 25.06
N ASP A 168 -5.92 -29.40 23.79
CA ASP A 168 -7.04 -30.18 23.27
C ASP A 168 -8.45 -29.70 23.69
N GLN A 169 -8.57 -28.42 24.06
CA GLN A 169 -9.83 -27.82 24.55
C GLN A 169 -10.50 -26.92 23.52
N ASP A 170 -9.75 -26.04 22.87
CA ASP A 170 -10.24 -24.98 21.99
C ASP A 170 -9.62 -25.03 20.59
N PRO A 171 -10.20 -24.36 19.59
CA PRO A 171 -9.62 -24.26 18.25
C PRO A 171 -8.26 -23.56 18.27
N GLU A 172 -7.32 -24.04 17.45
CA GLU A 172 -5.98 -23.47 17.35
C GLU A 172 -5.99 -22.17 16.54
N THR A 173 -6.03 -21.05 17.25
CA THR A 173 -5.78 -19.71 16.72
C THR A 173 -4.46 -19.17 17.27
N ILE A 174 -3.87 -18.17 16.61
CA ILE A 174 -2.62 -17.58 17.10
C ILE A 174 -2.80 -16.91 18.47
N GLN A 175 -3.97 -16.31 18.71
CA GLN A 175 -4.34 -15.72 19.99
C GLN A 175 -4.50 -16.80 21.06
N HIS A 176 -5.11 -17.94 20.72
CA HIS A 176 -5.20 -19.07 21.63
C HIS A 176 -3.81 -19.60 21.97
N LEU A 177 -2.99 -19.91 20.97
CA LEU A 177 -1.63 -20.45 21.18
C LEU A 177 -0.74 -19.54 22.03
N LEU A 178 -0.83 -18.22 21.88
CA LEU A 178 0.04 -17.28 22.59
C LEU A 178 -0.52 -16.78 23.93
N LEU A 179 -1.85 -16.70 24.09
CA LEU A 179 -2.48 -16.03 25.25
C LEU A 179 -3.49 -16.91 25.98
N ALA A 180 -4.43 -17.52 25.25
CA ALA A 180 -5.58 -18.15 25.89
C ALA A 180 -5.32 -19.60 26.33
N CYS A 181 -4.40 -20.28 25.65
CA CYS A 181 -4.06 -21.69 25.88
C CYS A 181 -3.58 -21.88 27.32
N PRO A 182 -4.15 -22.84 28.08
CA PRO A 182 -3.72 -23.14 29.44
C PRO A 182 -2.21 -23.38 29.56
N PHE A 183 -1.62 -24.06 28.58
CA PHE A 183 -0.18 -24.29 28.51
C PHE A 183 0.61 -22.98 28.36
N ALA A 184 0.18 -22.10 27.45
CA ALA A 184 0.81 -20.80 27.26
C ALA A 184 0.67 -19.91 28.50
N LYS A 185 -0.50 -19.91 29.16
CA LYS A 185 -0.71 -19.20 30.42
C LYS A 185 0.25 -19.65 31.51
N GLN A 186 0.50 -20.96 31.64
CA GLN A 186 1.48 -21.49 32.59
C GLN A 186 2.89 -20.98 32.31
N ILE A 187 3.32 -20.97 31.04
CA ILE A 187 4.61 -20.40 30.64
C ILE A 187 4.70 -18.92 31.02
N TRP A 188 3.66 -18.13 30.72
CA TRP A 188 3.62 -16.72 31.11
C TRP A 188 3.75 -16.51 32.61
N HIS A 189 3.04 -17.31 33.42
CA HIS A 189 3.15 -17.26 34.87
C HIS A 189 4.60 -17.53 35.32
N LEU A 190 5.20 -18.63 34.87
CA LEU A 190 6.58 -19.00 35.24
C LEU A 190 7.60 -17.92 34.88
N ILE A 191 7.46 -17.32 33.69
CA ILE A 191 8.39 -16.29 33.20
C ILE A 191 8.23 -14.98 33.98
N LEU A 192 6.98 -14.55 34.24
CA LEU A 192 6.72 -13.33 35.00
C LEU A 192 7.17 -13.46 36.46
N ASP A 193 6.95 -14.63 37.07
CA ASP A 193 7.42 -14.94 38.41
C ASP A 193 8.94 -14.94 38.48
N TRP A 194 9.62 -15.58 37.53
CA TRP A 194 11.08 -15.63 37.46
C TRP A 194 11.73 -14.25 37.27
N THR A 195 11.04 -13.35 36.56
CA THR A 195 11.57 -12.02 36.22
C THR A 195 11.11 -10.92 37.19
N HIS A 196 10.30 -11.27 38.18
CA HIS A 196 9.73 -10.36 39.19
C HIS A 196 9.04 -9.12 38.57
N ILE A 197 8.41 -9.31 37.42
CA ILE A 197 7.71 -8.22 36.72
C ILE A 197 6.26 -8.16 37.23
N PRO A 198 5.77 -6.99 37.70
CA PRO A 198 4.43 -6.84 38.28
C PRO A 198 3.32 -6.78 37.21
N ALA A 199 3.41 -7.59 36.15
CA ALA A 199 2.41 -7.66 35.09
C ALA A 199 1.45 -8.83 35.34
N GLN A 200 0.16 -8.63 35.07
CA GLN A 200 -0.82 -9.70 35.11
C GLN A 200 -0.70 -10.62 33.89
N THR A 201 -0.99 -11.91 34.05
CA THR A 201 -1.00 -12.83 32.91
C THR A 201 -2.12 -12.51 31.92
N PRO A 202 -1.93 -12.87 30.64
CA PRO A 202 -2.98 -12.67 29.65
C PRO A 202 -4.17 -13.56 29.97
N ALA A 203 -5.29 -12.97 30.39
CA ALA A 203 -6.47 -13.71 30.81
C ALA A 203 -7.58 -13.69 29.75
N ASN A 204 -7.97 -12.48 29.31
CA ASN A 204 -9.11 -12.21 28.43
C ASN A 204 -8.77 -11.28 27.25
N ASP A 205 -7.49 -11.04 26.95
CA ASP A 205 -7.12 -10.15 25.86
C ASP A 205 -7.43 -10.78 24.51
N THR A 206 -8.12 -10.01 23.66
CA THR A 206 -8.38 -10.39 22.27
C THR A 206 -7.10 -10.35 21.44
N ILE A 207 -6.12 -9.49 21.77
CA ILE A 207 -4.90 -9.32 20.96
C ILE A 207 -3.68 -9.23 21.89
N LEU A 208 -2.60 -9.93 21.53
CA LEU A 208 -1.32 -9.93 22.28
C LEU A 208 -0.80 -8.52 22.53
N MET A 209 -1.01 -7.62 21.57
CA MET A 209 -0.58 -6.23 21.68
C MET A 209 -1.37 -5.44 22.72
N ASP A 210 -2.66 -5.74 22.91
CA ASP A 210 -3.49 -5.07 23.92
C ASP A 210 -3.02 -5.47 25.31
N TRP A 211 -2.79 -6.77 25.53
CA TRP A 211 -2.14 -7.25 26.75
C TRP A 211 -0.80 -6.56 26.98
N TRP A 212 0.06 -6.51 25.96
CA TRP A 212 1.41 -5.94 26.08
C TRP A 212 1.38 -4.44 26.41
N LEU A 213 0.44 -3.68 25.82
CA LEU A 213 0.25 -2.27 26.16
C LEU A 213 -0.20 -2.10 27.62
N ARG A 214 -1.12 -2.95 28.11
CA ARG A 214 -1.56 -2.95 29.51
C ARG A 214 -0.42 -3.34 30.46
N ALA A 215 0.32 -4.40 30.16
CA ALA A 215 1.49 -4.82 30.93
C ALA A 215 2.54 -3.72 31.01
N LYS A 216 2.83 -3.05 29.88
CA LYS A 216 3.76 -1.92 29.85
C LYS A 216 3.30 -0.76 30.73
N ALA A 217 2.00 -0.45 30.75
CA ALA A 217 1.45 0.60 31.60
C ALA A 217 1.55 0.28 33.10
N GLN A 218 1.47 -1.00 33.48
CA GLN A 218 1.57 -1.47 34.87
C GLN A 218 3.02 -1.60 35.36
N THR A 219 3.98 -1.76 34.46
CA THR A 219 5.40 -1.86 34.80
C THR A 219 6.12 -0.51 34.91
N PRO A 220 7.06 -0.34 35.84
CA PRO A 220 7.89 0.86 35.92
C PRO A 220 8.78 1.00 34.68
N PRO A 221 9.12 2.24 34.25
CA PRO A 221 9.84 2.50 33.00
C PRO A 221 11.23 1.85 32.93
N THR A 222 11.86 1.61 34.07
CA THR A 222 13.14 0.89 34.19
C THR A 222 13.06 -0.55 33.69
N LEU A 223 11.90 -1.20 33.84
CA LEU A 223 11.66 -2.59 33.45
C LEU A 223 11.02 -2.73 32.05
N HIS A 224 10.67 -1.63 31.37
CA HIS A 224 10.01 -1.68 30.06
C HIS A 224 10.84 -2.42 29.00
N LYS A 225 12.17 -2.29 29.04
CA LYS A 225 13.06 -3.00 28.11
C LYS A 225 13.13 -4.50 28.39
N ALA A 226 13.14 -4.88 29.68
CA ALA A 226 13.10 -6.27 30.10
C ALA A 226 11.78 -6.90 29.69
N LEU A 227 10.66 -6.27 30.05
CA LEU A 227 9.32 -6.68 29.62
C LEU A 227 9.26 -6.88 28.10
N GLN A 228 9.70 -5.90 27.30
CA GLN A 228 9.66 -6.00 25.83
C GLN A 228 10.41 -7.20 25.25
N SER A 229 11.49 -7.61 25.91
CA SER A 229 12.32 -8.71 25.42
C SER A 229 11.72 -10.04 25.85
N ILE A 230 11.28 -10.12 27.10
CA ILE A 230 10.63 -11.29 27.68
C ILE A 230 9.33 -11.61 26.93
N THR A 231 8.51 -10.60 26.63
CA THR A 231 7.22 -10.83 25.95
C THR A 231 7.34 -11.34 24.52
N LEU A 232 8.50 -11.18 23.90
CA LEU A 232 8.76 -11.72 22.58
C LEU A 232 9.42 -13.10 22.63
N LEU A 233 10.15 -13.39 23.71
CA LEU A 233 10.93 -14.62 23.87
C LEU A 233 10.16 -15.76 24.55
N ALA A 234 9.06 -15.43 25.25
CA ALA A 234 8.08 -16.38 25.77
C ALA A 234 7.29 -17.04 24.63
#